data_AF-A0A7C1NQR5-F1
#
_entry.id   AF-A0A7C1NQR5-F1
#
_cell.length_a   1.000
_cell.length_b   1.000
_cell.length_c   1.000
_cell.angle_alpha   90.00
_cell.angle_beta   90.00
_cell.angle_gamma   90.00
#
_symmetry.space_group_name_H-M   'P 1'
#
loop_
_entity.id
_entity.type
_entity.pdbx_description
1 polymer ?
#
loop_
_entity_poly.entity_id
_entity_poly.type
_entity_poly.pdbx_seq_one_letter_code
_entity_poly.pdbx_strand_id
1 'polypeptide(L)'
;LPRRGGRKAEQLMENRRFRAAYDFLLLREEAGEETDGLGQWWTDYQNRSPDQRAAMTDNLQEKKSRRPRRRRNHNNNPQDTH
;
A
#
# COMPACT_ATOMS: atom_id res chain seq x y z
N LEU A 1 -13.40 -2.31 -16.78
CA LEU A 1 -13.79 -2.19 -15.35
C LEU A 1 -12.63 -1.59 -14.56
N PRO A 2 -12.82 -0.44 -13.88
CA PRO A 2 -11.74 0.21 -13.15
C PRO A 2 -11.32 -0.68 -11.97
N ARG A 3 -10.01 -0.93 -11.88
CA ARG A 3 -9.42 -1.84 -10.89
C ARG A 3 -9.47 -1.16 -9.52
N ARG A 4 -10.58 -1.39 -8.81
CA ARG A 4 -10.79 -1.03 -7.39
C ARG A 4 -9.61 -1.57 -6.59
N GLY A 5 -8.81 -0.68 -6.04
CA GLY A 5 -7.63 -0.99 -5.23
C GLY A 5 -7.97 -1.67 -3.90
N GLY A 6 -9.24 -1.62 -3.49
CA GLY A 6 -9.75 -2.27 -2.27
C GLY A 6 -9.58 -3.79 -2.22
N ARG A 7 -9.61 -4.48 -3.37
CA ARG A 7 -9.40 -5.93 -3.41
C ARG A 7 -8.07 -6.38 -2.82
N LYS A 8 -7.03 -5.54 -2.87
CA LYS A 8 -5.71 -5.92 -2.35
C LYS A 8 -5.65 -5.93 -0.83
N ALA A 9 -6.31 -4.98 -0.17
CA ALA A 9 -6.32 -4.92 1.29
C ALA A 9 -7.15 -6.07 1.88
N GLU A 10 -8.28 -6.37 1.25
CA GLU A 10 -9.13 -7.51 1.58
C GLU A 10 -8.40 -8.85 1.39
N GLN A 11 -7.78 -9.07 0.22
CA GLN A 11 -6.96 -10.27 -0.04
C GLN A 11 -5.77 -10.41 0.92
N LEU A 12 -5.19 -9.30 1.37
CA LEU A 12 -4.11 -9.32 2.36
C LEU A 12 -4.63 -9.81 3.71
N MET A 13 -5.78 -9.33 4.17
CA MET A 13 -6.39 -9.78 5.43
C MET A 13 -6.82 -11.24 5.41
N GLU A 14 -7.26 -11.76 4.26
CA GLU A 14 -7.62 -13.17 4.08
C GLU A 14 -6.40 -14.11 4.12
N ASN A 15 -5.18 -13.57 3.95
CA ASN A 15 -3.98 -14.39 3.91
C ASN A 15 -3.62 -14.92 5.30
N ARG A 16 -3.35 -16.23 5.42
CA ARG A 16 -2.89 -16.87 6.68
C ARG A 16 -1.63 -16.22 7.28
N ARG A 17 -0.79 -15.59 6.46
CA ARG A 17 0.45 -14.91 6.88
C ARG A 17 0.24 -13.43 7.22
N PHE A 18 -1.00 -12.94 7.16
CA PHE A 18 -1.31 -11.54 7.45
C PHE A 18 -0.85 -11.13 8.84
N ARG A 19 -1.11 -11.97 9.86
CA ARG A 19 -0.75 -11.67 11.25
C ARG A 19 0.76 -11.46 11.40
N ALA A 20 1.57 -12.37 10.85
CA ALA A 20 3.02 -12.19 10.83
C ALA A 20 3.45 -10.91 10.09
N ALA A 21 2.83 -10.60 8.95
CA ALA A 21 3.15 -9.39 8.20
C ALA A 21 2.77 -8.10 8.96
N TYR A 22 1.65 -8.12 9.69
CA TYR A 22 1.20 -7.04 10.56
C TYR A 22 2.13 -6.87 11.76
N ASP A 23 2.54 -7.97 12.41
CA ASP A 23 3.50 -7.93 13.51
C ASP A 23 4.85 -7.37 13.04
N PHE A 24 5.34 -7.79 11.87
CA PHE A 24 6.55 -7.21 11.26
C PHE A 24 6.40 -5.72 10.93
N LEU A 25 5.21 -5.28 10.51
CA LEU A 25 4.95 -3.87 10.24
C LEU A 25 5.01 -3.05 11.54
N LEU A 26 4.40 -3.54 12.62
CA LEU A 26 4.48 -2.89 13.93
C LEU A 26 5.91 -2.80 14.42
N LEU A 27 6.70 -3.88 14.32
CA LEU A 27 8.11 -3.87 14.70
C LEU A 27 8.93 -2.86 13.89
N ARG A 28 8.63 -2.69 12.60
CA ARG A 28 9.29 -1.67 11.76
C ARG A 28 8.94 -0.26 12.19
N GLU A 29 7.68 -0.01 12.49
CA GLU A 29 7.19 1.29 12.98
C GLU A 29 7.78 1.62 14.35
N GLU A 30 7.85 0.64 15.25
CA GLU A 30 8.48 0.77 16.57
C GLU A 30 10.00 0.96 16.48
N ALA A 31 10.65 0.39 15.46
CA ALA A 31 12.05 0.62 15.13
C ALA A 31 12.33 2.00 14.49
N GLY A 32 11.29 2.82 14.27
CA GLY A 32 11.41 4.16 13.72
C GLY A 32 11.46 4.22 12.19
N GLU A 33 11.05 3.17 11.47
CA GLU A 33 10.83 3.28 10.02
C GLU A 33 9.66 4.24 9.73
N GLU A 34 9.80 5.04 8.67
CA GLU A 34 8.74 5.90 8.17
C GLU A 34 7.66 5.07 7.44
N THR A 35 6.73 4.51 8.21
CA THR A 35 5.62 3.71 7.68
C THR A 35 4.39 4.56 7.33
N ASP A 36 4.43 5.89 7.44
CA ASP A 36 3.30 6.81 7.21
C ASP A 36 2.04 6.44 8.06
N GLY A 37 2.23 5.82 9.23
CA GLY A 37 1.12 5.37 10.10
C GLY A 37 0.36 4.15 9.55
N LEU A 38 1.03 3.34 8.71
CA LEU A 38 0.43 2.16 8.11
C LEU A 38 0.03 1.11 9.15
N GLY A 39 0.74 0.99 10.27
CA GLY A 39 0.36 0.12 11.38
C GLY A 39 -1.02 0.49 11.93
N GLN A 40 -1.20 1.76 12.32
CA GLN A 40 -2.48 2.28 12.82
C GLN A 40 -3.62 2.09 11.79
N TRP A 41 -3.35 2.33 10.50
CA TRP A 41 -4.35 2.12 9.46
C TRP A 41 -4.81 0.66 9.38
N TRP A 42 -3.89 -0.31 9.48
CA TRP A 42 -4.25 -1.74 9.51
C TRP A 42 -4.97 -2.14 10.79
N THR A 43 -4.63 -1.55 11.93
CA THR A 43 -5.36 -1.74 13.20
C THR A 43 -6.82 -1.32 13.05
N ASP A 44 -7.04 -0.12 12.52
CA ASP A 44 -8.40 0.40 12.31
C ASP A 44 -9.15 -0.42 11.26
N TYR A 45 -8.49 -0.81 10.17
CA TYR A 45 -9.09 -1.62 9.12
C TYR A 45 -9.63 -2.95 9.66
N GLN A 46 -8.90 -3.62 10.56
CA GLN A 46 -9.33 -4.86 11.20
C GLN A 46 -10.59 -4.68 12.07
N ASN A 47 -10.72 -3.56 12.77
CA ASN A 47 -11.82 -3.32 13.70
C ASN A 47 -13.11 -2.78 13.05
N ARG A 48 -13.04 -2.35 11.78
CA ARG A 48 -14.17 -1.73 11.08
C ARG A 48 -15.04 -2.72 10.28
N SER A 49 -16.27 -2.31 9.99
CA SER A 49 -17.21 -3.07 9.17
C SER A 49 -16.80 -3.11 7.69
N PRO A 50 -17.33 -4.06 6.88
CA PRO A 50 -17.01 -4.15 5.45
C PRO A 50 -17.25 -2.84 4.67
N ASP A 51 -18.34 -2.13 4.95
CA ASP A 51 -18.66 -0.86 4.28
C ASP A 51 -17.63 0.23 4.61
N GLN A 52 -17.21 0.30 5.87
CA GLN A 52 -16.19 1.25 6.31
C GLN A 52 -14.79 0.90 5.76
N ARG A 53 -14.47 -0.40 5.65
CA ARG A 53 -13.24 -0.89 5.03
C ARG A 53 -13.18 -0.50 3.55
N ALA A 54 -14.28 -0.63 2.81
CA ALA A 54 -14.36 -0.19 1.43
C ALA A 54 -14.03 1.31 1.30
N ALA A 55 -14.66 2.16 2.14
CA ALA A 55 -14.38 3.59 2.17
C ALA A 55 -12.90 3.92 2.53
N MET A 56 -12.30 3.19 3.49
CA MET A 56 -10.88 3.36 3.82
C MET A 56 -9.95 3.01 2.65
N THR A 57 -10.27 1.97 1.89
CA THR A 57 -9.45 1.57 0.74
C THR A 57 -9.54 2.54 -0.44
N ASP A 58 -10.70 3.13 -0.68
CA ASP A 58 -10.88 4.15 -1.72
C ASP A 58 -10.06 5.41 -1.40
N ASN A 59 -10.10 5.87 -0.15
CA ASN A 59 -9.25 6.98 0.33
C ASN A 59 -7.74 6.71 0.16
N LEU A 60 -7.31 5.46 0.39
CA LEU A 60 -5.91 5.06 0.22
C LEU A 60 -5.48 5.07 -1.26
N GLN A 61 -6.38 4.67 -2.17
CA GLN A 61 -6.11 4.67 -3.60
C GLN A 61 -5.98 6.10 -4.15
N GLU A 62 -6.77 7.04 -3.64
CA GLU A 62 -6.66 8.45 -3.98
C GLU A 62 -5.31 9.05 -3.56
N LYS A 63 -4.85 8.80 -2.32
CA LYS A 63 -3.50 9.19 -1.87
C LYS A 63 -2.39 8.61 -2.77
N LYS A 64 -2.51 7.35 -3.19
CA LYS A 64 -1.51 6.69 -4.05
C LYS A 64 -1.51 7.23 -5.49
N SER A 65 -2.65 7.67 -6.01
CA SER A 65 -2.73 8.29 -7.35
C SER A 65 -2.05 9.66 -7.40
N ARG A 66 -1.93 10.35 -6.26
CA ARG A 66 -1.26 11.66 -6.15
C ARG A 66 0.27 11.59 -6.03
N ARG A 67 0.84 10.44 -5.65
CA ARG A 67 2.31 10.24 -5.74
C ARG A 67 2.66 10.00 -7.22
N PRO A 68 3.46 10.86 -7.87
CA PRO A 68 3.88 10.61 -9.24
C PRO A 68 4.61 9.29 -9.24
N ARG A 69 4.05 8.26 -9.87
CA ARG A 69 4.81 7.07 -10.21
C ARG A 69 5.97 7.60 -11.03
N ARG A 70 7.17 7.67 -10.43
CA ARG A 70 8.44 7.80 -11.15
C ARG A 70 8.43 6.65 -12.15
N ARG A 71 7.92 6.93 -13.36
CA ARG A 71 8.15 6.10 -14.53
C ARG A 71 9.67 6.06 -14.58
N ARG A 72 10.24 4.91 -14.27
CA ARG A 72 11.66 4.63 -14.48
C ARG A 72 11.83 4.76 -15.99
N ASN A 73 12.11 5.99 -16.41
CA ASN A 73 12.43 6.30 -17.79
C ASN A 73 13.74 5.56 -17.99
N HIS A 74 13.66 4.39 -18.62
CA HIS A 74 14.82 3.68 -19.12
C HIS A 74 15.32 4.52 -20.28
N ASN A 75 16.01 5.60 -19.92
CA ASN A 75 16.71 6.48 -20.81
C ASN A 75 17.93 5.67 -21.27
N ASN A 76 17.75 4.88 -22.33
CA ASN A 76 18.86 4.40 -23.14
C ASN A 76 19.38 5.61 -23.90
N ASN A 77 20.25 6.37 -23.22
CA ASN A 77 21.09 7.40 -23.80
C ASN A 77 22.43 6.74 -24.20
N PRO A 78 23.28 7.41 -24.98
CA PRO A 78 23.31 7.47 -26.44
C PRO A 78 24.69 6.91 -26.89
N GLN A 79 25.21 7.38 -28.03
CA GLN A 79 26.61 7.38 -28.51
C GLN A 79 26.87 6.59 -29.81
N ASP A 80 27.20 7.38 -30.82
CA ASP A 80 28.36 7.27 -31.74
C ASP A 80 28.56 5.95 -32.52
N THR A 81 28.72 5.94 -33.84
CA THR A 81 29.89 6.51 -34.55
C THR A 81 29.74 6.30 -36.07
N HIS A 82 30.24 7.28 -36.84
CA HIS A 82 30.61 7.32 -38.27
C HIS A 82 29.53 7.30 -39.36
#